data_AF-A0A218QRA3-F1
#
_entry.id   AF-A0A218QRA3-F1
#
_cell.length_a   1.000
_cell.length_b   1.000
_cell.length_c   1.000
_cell.angle_alpha   90.00
_cell.angle_beta   90.00
_cell.angle_gamma   90.00
#
_symmetry.space_group_name_H-M   'P 1'
#
loop_
_entity.id
_entity.type
_entity.pdbx_description
1 polymer ?
#
loop_
_entity_poly.entity_id
_entity_poly.type
_entity_poly.pdbx_seq_one_letter_code
_entity_poly.pdbx_strand_id
1 'polypeptide(L)' 'MDDSEKLLEIKQELERINERLGKLFPSNHPQFDDVFEDLGAAGYYIREAGHCIQAAIKTVLRGGETEVG' A
#
# COMPACT_ATOMS: atom_id res chain seq x y z
N MET A 1 18.20 -11.29 1.60
CA MET A 1 16.96 -10.76 1.03
C MET A 1 17.23 -9.33 0.64
N ASP A 2 17.07 -9.02 -0.64
CA ASP A 2 17.29 -7.68 -1.18
C ASP A 2 16.28 -6.71 -0.55
N ASP A 3 16.68 -5.47 -0.29
CA ASP A 3 15.79 -4.48 0.31
C ASP A 3 14.63 -4.13 -0.64
N SER A 4 14.82 -4.27 -1.95
CA SER A 4 13.73 -4.16 -2.94
C SER A 4 12.69 -5.27 -2.80
N GLU A 5 13.11 -6.50 -2.46
CA GLU A 5 12.21 -7.63 -2.20
C GLU A 5 11.38 -7.38 -0.94
N LYS A 6 12.02 -6.93 0.16
CA LYS A 6 11.31 -6.59 1.40
C LYS A 6 10.31 -5.45 1.18
N LEU A 7 10.67 -4.45 0.39
CA LEU A 7 9.75 -3.36 0.03
C LEU A 7 8.56 -3.86 -0.80
N LEU A 8 8.78 -4.82 -1.70
CA LEU A 8 7.69 -5.45 -2.44
C LEU A 8 6.74 -6.21 -1.50
N GLU A 9 7.26 -6.92 -0.51
CA GLU A 9 6.45 -7.59 0.52
C GLU A 9 5.63 -6.61 1.33
N ILE A 10 6.23 -5.51 1.82
CA ILE A 10 5.52 -4.45 2.55
C ILE A 10 4.39 -3.87 1.70
N LYS A 11 4.63 -3.63 0.40
CA LYS A 11 3.58 -3.16 -0.51
C LYS A 11 2.41 -4.15 -0.59
N GLN A 12 2.69 -5.46 -0.69
CA GLN A 12 1.64 -6.48 -0.71
C GLN A 12 0.88 -6.56 0.62
N GLU A 13 1.57 -6.36 1.75
CA GLU A 13 0.92 -6.30 3.06
C GLU A 13 -0.01 -5.10 3.19
N LEU A 14 0.41 -3.92 2.70
CA LEU A 14 -0.43 -2.72 2.65
C LEU A 14 -1.73 -2.97 1.86
N GLU A 15 -1.64 -3.61 0.70
CA GLU A 15 -2.83 -4.00 -0.09
C GLU A 15 -3.77 -4.92 0.70
N ARG A 16 -3.21 -5.92 1.40
CA ARG A 16 -3.99 -6.83 2.25
C ARG A 16 -4.64 -6.11 3.44
N ILE A 17 -3.96 -5.14 4.05
CA ILE A 17 -4.55 -4.33 5.13
C ILE A 17 -5.73 -3.52 4.59
N ASN A 18 -5.57 -2.88 3.44
CA ASN A 18 -6.65 -2.11 2.81
C ASN A 18 -7.89 -2.98 2.55
N GLU A 19 -7.70 -4.20 2.02
CA GLU A 19 -8.79 -5.16 1.83
C GLU A 19 -9.47 -5.59 3.15
N ARG A 20 -8.69 -5.71 4.24
CA ARG A 20 -9.22 -6.08 5.56
C ARG A 20 -10.00 -4.93 6.20
N LEU A 21 -9.57 -3.68 6.03
CA LEU A 21 -10.30 -2.51 6.51
C LEU A 21 -11.71 -2.46 5.92
N GLY A 22 -11.85 -2.69 4.61
CA GLY A 22 -13.16 -2.73 3.96
C GLY A 22 -14.07 -3.88 4.42
N LYS A 23 -13.53 -4.91 5.09
CA LYS A 23 -14.28 -6.05 5.63
C LYS A 23 -14.67 -5.87 7.10
N LEU A 24 -13.98 -5.01 7.85
CA LEU A 24 -14.25 -4.80 9.28
C LEU A 24 -15.60 -4.10 9.49
N PHE A 25 -15.90 -3.11 8.65
CA PHE A 25 -17.16 -2.38 8.68
C PHE A 25 -17.80 -2.43 7.29
N PRO A 26 -18.53 -3.51 6.98
CA PRO A 26 -19.34 -3.55 5.77
C PRO A 26 -20.40 -2.43 5.81
N SER A 27 -20.91 -2.03 4.64
CA SER A 27 -21.87 -0.92 4.52
C SER A 27 -23.21 -1.14 5.24
N ASN A 28 -23.49 -2.36 5.73
CA ASN A 28 -24.65 -2.68 6.55
C ASN A 28 -24.32 -2.74 8.06
N HIS A 29 -23.10 -2.40 8.46
CA HIS A 29 -22.69 -2.39 9.86
C HIS A 29 -23.34 -1.21 10.60
N PRO A 30 -23.90 -1.39 11.81
CA PRO A 30 -24.59 -0.31 12.54
C PRO A 30 -23.72 0.93 12.82
N GLN A 31 -22.40 0.74 12.93
CA GLN A 31 -21.43 1.81 13.17
C GLN A 31 -20.69 2.25 11.90
N PHE A 32 -21.13 1.80 10.71
CA PHE A 32 -20.44 2.12 9.45
C PHE A 32 -20.31 3.63 9.25
N ASP A 33 -21.41 4.36 9.46
CA ASP A 33 -21.44 5.82 9.29
C ASP A 33 -20.47 6.53 10.24
N ASP A 34 -20.27 6.02 11.45
CA ASP A 34 -19.36 6.60 12.45
C ASP A 34 -17.89 6.50 12.05
N VAL A 35 -17.52 5.47 11.28
CA VAL A 35 -16.12 5.19 10.90
C VAL A 35 -15.86 5.36 9.40
N PHE A 36 -16.87 5.73 8.61
CA PHE A 36 -16.79 5.77 7.16
C PHE A 36 -15.65 6.67 6.66
N GLU A 37 -15.56 7.89 7.21
CA GLU A 37 -14.52 8.85 6.83
C GLU A 37 -13.13 8.37 7.24
N ASP A 38 -12.98 7.82 8.44
CA ASP A 38 -11.71 7.31 8.95
C ASP A 38 -11.21 6.11 8.14
N LEU A 39 -12.09 5.18 7.78
CA LEU A 39 -11.75 4.05 6.91
C LEU A 39 -11.40 4.51 5.50
N GLY A 40 -12.12 5.50 4.97
CA GLY A 40 -11.82 6.13 3.69
C GLY A 40 -10.43 6.77 3.68
N ALA A 41 -10.11 7.56 4.71
CA ALA A 41 -8.80 8.19 4.87
C ALA A 41 -7.68 7.15 5.04
N ALA A 42 -7.88 6.14 5.87
CA ALA A 42 -6.91 5.06 6.05
C ALA A 42 -6.63 4.33 4.73
N GLY A 43 -7.68 3.97 3.98
CA GLY A 43 -7.53 3.31 2.68
C GLY A 43 -6.82 4.17 1.64
N TYR A 44 -7.07 5.48 1.65
CA TYR A 44 -6.35 6.45 0.81
C TYR A 44 -4.85 6.47 1.14
N TYR A 45 -4.47 6.67 2.40
CA TYR A 45 -3.06 6.74 2.79
C TYR A 45 -2.30 5.44 2.56
N ILE A 46 -2.93 4.29 2.78
CA ILE A 46 -2.34 2.98 2.49
C ILE A 46 -2.04 2.83 0.99
N ARG A 47 -2.97 3.25 0.13
CA ARG A 47 -2.78 3.23 -1.32
C ARG A 47 -1.63 4.13 -1.74
N GLU A 48 -1.58 5.36 -1.24
CA GLU A 48 -0.50 6.31 -1.53
C GLU A 48 0.87 5.76 -1.10
N ALA A 49 0.96 5.18 0.10
CA ALA A 49 2.19 4.53 0.56
C ALA A 49 2.63 3.40 -0.39
N GLY A 50 1.70 2.55 -0.85
CA GLY A 50 1.97 1.51 -1.83
C GLY A 50 2.50 2.06 -3.17
N HIS A 51 1.97 3.18 -3.64
CA HIS A 51 2.46 3.86 -4.85
C HIS A 51 3.88 4.41 -4.68
N CYS A 52 4.18 5.05 -3.54
CA CYS A 52 5.53 5.54 -3.24
C CYS A 52 6.56 4.41 -3.17
N ILE A 53 6.22 3.29 -2.52
CA ILE A 53 7.08 2.10 -2.45
C ILE A 53 7.35 1.53 -3.85
N GLN A 54 6.30 1.40 -4.67
CA GLN A 54 6.45 0.92 -6.05
C GLN A 54 7.35 1.84 -6.88
N ALA A 55 7.25 3.16 -6.69
CA ALA A 55 8.12 4.12 -7.37
C ALA A 55 9.58 3.94 -6.92
N ALA A 56 9.84 3.78 -5.61
CA ALA A 56 11.18 3.53 -5.09
C ALA A 56 11.80 2.26 -5.67
N ILE A 57 11.07 1.14 -5.66
CA ILE A 57 11.52 -0.14 -6.25
C ILE A 57 11.89 0.04 -7.74
N LYS A 58 11.03 0.71 -8.52
CA LYS A 58 11.29 0.96 -9.94
C LYS A 58 12.56 1.80 -10.16
N THR A 59 12.81 2.78 -9.31
CA THR A 59 14.01 3.62 -9.40
C THR A 59 15.27 2.82 -9.12
N VAL A 60 15.28 1.97 -8.08
CA VAL A 60 16.43 1.11 -7.77
C VAL A 60 16.73 0.16 -8.93
N LEU A 61 15.69 -0.49 -9.48
CA LEU A 61 15.85 -1.43 -10.59
C LEU A 61 16.35 -0.74 -11.88
N ARG A 62 15.92 0.50 -12.15
CA ARG A 62 16.39 1.27 -13.32
C ARG A 62 17.79 1.85 -13.14
N GLY A 63 18.15 2.24 -11.92
CA GLY A 63 19.47 2.81 -11.60
C GLY A 63 20.62 1.81 -11.77
N GLY A 64 20.34 0.50 -11.77
CA GLY A 64 21.32 -0.54 -12.06
C GLY A 64 21.70 -0.70 -13.54
N GLU A 65 20.94 -0.09 -14.46
CA GLU A 65 21.19 -0.22 -15.92
C GLU A 65 22.10 0.88 -16.49
N THR A 66 22.56 1.84 -15.66
CA THR A 66 23.25 3.06 -16.15
C THR A 66 24.76 3.13 -15.87
N GLU A 67 25.41 2.03 -15.46
CA GLU A 67 26.87 1.98 -15.23
C GLU A 67 27.63 0.99 -16.15
N VAL A 68 27.18 0.84 -17.40
CA VAL A 68 27.97 0.21 -18.47
C VAL A 68 27.87 1.06 -19.73
N GLY A 69 28.78 2.04 -19.83
CA GLY A 69 28.99 2.90 -21.00
C GLY A 69 30.32 3.61 -20.91
#